data_AF-A0A7S0HPY3-F1
#
_entry.id   AF-A0A7S0HPY3-F1
#
_cell.length_a   1.000
_cell.length_b   1.000
_cell.length_c   1.000
_cell.angle_alpha   90.00
_cell.angle_beta   90.00
_cell.angle_gamma   90.00
#
_symmetry.space_group_name_H-M   'P 1'
#
loop_
_entity.id
_entity.type
_entity.pdbx_description
1 polymer ?
#
loop_
_entity_poly.entity_id
_entity_poly.type
_entity_poly.pdbx_seq_one_letter_code
_entity_poly.pdbx_strand_id
1 'polypeptide(L)'
;IVSMQDRLEDEEVMPLCKAAGYTLVPIDTHFTDVSKLSHGSLRDYATSILADLAATKNDALCKAFCTPSGSLSKAMFPAFSASKLLLENACYFPGMTLTVSSNPMEQIDQTSNDLVKEMPSLKALGKDLEQQEAAVQKQLASVRKEAEKVKGGEDRVEEIIAAKMRDMNCVASVGAIKIPEHCIVNSRAHMSKYCKEKNLIGDYDGAFFRNLPSQQEFKKVHSLSVDEKWQMLLLSGVAAHVPLEPALNPQGDTSYTNYVAEQMEKGALAVCGVTKDFTYGANVPCTSVLVDKDFITNHSANTLRQFIGRVARTGLAPYGVAQFQDDSFLPKMCGKADEQEAACMQATAEALLARPPGEQE
;
A
#
# COMPACT_ATOMS: atom_id res chain seq x y z
N ILE A 1 7.91 9.21 -9.88
CA ILE A 1 8.96 8.58 -10.70
C ILE A 1 8.33 8.23 -12.03
N VAL A 2 8.91 8.71 -13.12
CA VAL A 2 8.47 8.49 -14.50
C VAL A 2 9.30 7.32 -15.05
N SER A 3 8.74 6.43 -15.88
CA SER A 3 9.52 5.28 -16.37
C SER A 3 10.66 5.74 -17.28
N MET A 4 11.68 4.89 -17.50
CA MET A 4 12.77 5.21 -18.45
C MET A 4 12.22 5.47 -19.87
N GLN A 5 11.18 4.74 -20.27
CA GLN A 5 10.52 4.95 -21.56
C GLN A 5 9.80 6.30 -21.58
N ASP A 6 8.98 6.60 -20.58
CA ASP A 6 8.26 7.88 -20.50
C ASP A 6 9.22 9.07 -20.48
N ARG A 7 10.40 8.93 -19.85
CA ARG A 7 11.44 9.98 -19.83
C ARG A 7 11.94 10.32 -21.23
N LEU A 8 12.02 9.35 -22.14
CA LEU A 8 12.42 9.59 -23.54
C LEU A 8 11.36 10.34 -24.34
N GLU A 9 10.11 10.30 -23.87
CA GLU A 9 8.97 11.01 -24.44
C GLU A 9 8.69 12.35 -23.77
N ASP A 10 9.49 12.75 -22.79
CA ASP A 10 9.36 14.07 -22.15
C ASP A 10 9.75 15.18 -23.10
N GLU A 11 9.08 16.34 -22.98
CA GLU A 11 9.30 17.51 -23.84
C GLU A 11 10.75 18.00 -23.82
N GLU A 12 11.48 17.78 -22.72
CA GLU A 12 12.88 18.15 -22.56
C GLU A 12 13.85 17.18 -23.25
N VAL A 13 13.49 15.90 -23.41
CA VAL A 13 14.38 14.82 -23.88
C VAL A 13 14.08 14.44 -25.32
N MET A 14 12.80 14.42 -25.70
CA MET A 14 12.35 14.05 -27.04
C MET A 14 13.05 14.84 -28.16
N PRO A 15 13.29 16.16 -28.06
CA PRO A 15 14.03 16.90 -29.08
C PRO A 15 15.49 16.42 -29.22
N LEU A 16 16.13 16.06 -28.10
CA LEU A 16 17.50 15.56 -28.06
C LEU A 16 17.59 14.15 -28.63
N CYS A 17 16.61 13.28 -28.35
CA CYS A 17 16.51 11.96 -28.99
C CYS A 17 16.39 12.08 -30.51
N LYS A 18 15.51 12.96 -31.00
CA LYS A 18 15.34 13.20 -32.44
C LYS A 18 16.63 13.73 -33.09
N ALA A 19 17.31 14.66 -32.43
CA ALA A 19 18.58 15.20 -32.91
C ALA A 19 19.70 14.14 -32.95
N ALA A 20 19.69 13.20 -32.00
CA ALA A 20 20.64 12.09 -31.93
C ALA A 20 20.27 10.88 -32.81
N GLY A 21 19.11 10.91 -33.48
CA GLY A 21 18.58 9.76 -34.23
C GLY A 21 18.24 8.56 -33.33
N TYR A 22 18.08 8.77 -32.02
CA TYR A 22 17.79 7.72 -31.06
C TYR A 22 16.32 7.33 -31.09
N THR A 23 16.04 6.03 -31.19
CA THR A 23 14.69 5.47 -31.15
C THR A 23 14.66 4.32 -30.16
N LEU A 24 13.73 4.35 -29.21
CA LEU A 24 13.51 3.26 -28.26
C LEU A 24 12.60 2.20 -28.90
N VAL A 25 12.95 0.91 -28.74
CA VAL A 25 12.00 -0.19 -28.94
C VAL A 25 11.08 -0.26 -27.72
N PRO A 26 9.75 -0.04 -27.84
CA PRO A 26 8.86 -0.03 -26.69
C PRO A 26 8.87 -1.36 -25.92
N ILE A 27 8.65 -1.29 -24.61
CA ILE A 27 8.72 -2.46 -23.72
C ILE A 27 7.80 -3.60 -24.16
N ASP A 28 6.58 -3.28 -24.63
CA ASP A 28 5.61 -4.27 -25.11
C ASP A 28 6.04 -4.97 -26.41
N THR A 29 6.87 -4.30 -27.20
CA THR A 29 7.46 -4.89 -28.41
C THR A 29 8.69 -5.73 -28.08
N HIS A 30 9.46 -5.32 -27.08
CA HIS A 30 10.63 -6.06 -26.61
C HIS A 30 10.22 -7.36 -25.88
N PHE A 31 9.16 -7.32 -25.08
CA PHE A 31 8.63 -8.46 -24.33
C PHE A 31 7.30 -8.97 -24.92
N THR A 32 7.36 -9.60 -26.09
CA THR A 32 6.17 -10.20 -26.72
C THR A 32 5.58 -11.37 -25.93
N ASP A 33 6.38 -12.01 -25.06
CA ASP A 33 5.99 -13.14 -24.23
C ASP A 33 6.19 -12.80 -22.75
N VAL A 34 5.13 -12.25 -22.14
CA VAL A 34 5.11 -11.80 -20.73
C VAL A 34 5.43 -12.94 -19.76
N SER A 35 5.22 -14.20 -20.15
CA SER A 35 5.50 -15.36 -19.29
C SER A 35 7.00 -15.58 -19.03
N LYS A 36 7.88 -14.99 -19.86
CA LYS A 36 9.34 -15.05 -19.72
C LYS A 36 9.93 -13.85 -19.00
N LEU A 37 9.08 -12.93 -18.55
CA LEU A 37 9.49 -11.71 -17.90
C LEU A 37 10.05 -12.05 -16.51
N SER A 38 11.28 -11.59 -16.26
CA SER A 38 11.99 -11.80 -15.00
C SER A 38 12.70 -10.51 -14.58
N HIS A 39 13.12 -10.43 -13.32
CA HIS A 39 13.96 -9.30 -12.89
C HIS A 39 15.26 -9.19 -13.70
N GLY A 40 15.81 -10.32 -14.15
CA GLY A 40 17.00 -10.34 -15.01
C GLY A 40 16.71 -9.70 -16.36
N SER A 41 15.65 -10.14 -17.04
CA SER A 41 15.31 -9.63 -18.37
C SER A 41 14.92 -8.14 -18.35
N LEU A 42 14.21 -7.68 -17.32
CA LEU A 42 13.92 -6.26 -17.12
C LEU A 42 15.19 -5.41 -16.93
N ARG A 43 16.15 -5.93 -16.15
CA ARG A 43 17.44 -5.27 -15.95
C ARG A 43 18.23 -5.20 -17.25
N ASP A 44 18.23 -6.28 -18.03
CA ASP A 44 18.96 -6.33 -19.31
C ASP A 44 18.36 -5.32 -20.31
N TYR A 45 17.03 -5.20 -20.36
CA TYR A 45 16.35 -4.17 -21.16
C TYR A 45 16.66 -2.75 -20.67
N ALA A 46 16.63 -2.48 -19.37
CA ALA A 46 17.04 -1.18 -18.84
C ALA A 46 18.50 -0.86 -19.19
N THR A 47 19.38 -1.86 -19.15
CA THR A 47 20.80 -1.73 -19.50
C THR A 47 20.98 -1.46 -21.00
N SER A 48 20.18 -2.08 -21.88
CA SER A 48 20.25 -1.81 -23.32
C SER A 48 19.86 -0.37 -23.64
N ILE A 49 18.83 0.18 -22.97
CA ILE A 49 18.47 1.60 -23.11
C ILE A 49 19.67 2.50 -22.77
N LEU A 50 20.34 2.23 -21.65
CA LEU A 50 21.52 3.02 -21.23
C LEU A 50 22.69 2.87 -22.21
N ALA A 51 22.92 1.65 -22.72
CA ALA A 51 23.97 1.37 -23.69
C ALA A 51 23.71 2.09 -25.03
N ASP A 52 22.47 2.04 -25.53
CA ASP A 52 22.08 2.70 -26.77
C ASP A 52 22.16 4.22 -26.64
N LEU A 53 21.75 4.79 -25.50
CA LEU A 53 21.92 6.21 -25.20
C LEU A 53 23.40 6.61 -25.16
N ALA A 54 24.25 5.83 -24.48
CA ALA A 54 25.69 6.08 -24.45
C ALA A 54 26.34 6.01 -25.85
N ALA A 55 25.87 5.09 -26.70
CA ALA A 55 26.34 4.94 -28.07
C ALA A 55 26.05 6.17 -28.96
N THR A 56 25.04 7.00 -28.61
CA THR A 56 24.78 8.26 -29.31
C THR A 56 25.91 9.28 -29.15
N LYS A 57 26.75 9.14 -28.12
CA LYS A 57 27.81 10.10 -27.74
C LYS A 57 27.30 11.54 -27.59
N ASN A 58 26.02 11.71 -27.26
CA ASN A 58 25.39 13.00 -27.08
C ASN A 58 25.26 13.30 -25.58
N ASP A 59 26.24 14.02 -25.03
CA ASP A 59 26.32 14.35 -23.61
C ASP A 59 25.08 15.10 -23.11
N ALA A 60 24.50 15.97 -23.93
CA ALA A 60 23.29 16.70 -23.59
C ALA A 60 22.09 15.76 -23.44
N LEU A 61 21.95 14.79 -24.35
CA LEU A 61 20.92 13.75 -24.27
C LEU A 61 21.11 12.87 -23.04
N CYS A 62 22.33 12.35 -22.81
CA CYS A 62 22.63 11.51 -21.65
C CYS A 62 22.35 12.25 -20.34
N LYS A 63 22.78 13.51 -20.23
CA LYS A 63 22.53 14.33 -19.05
C LYS A 63 21.04 14.61 -18.85
N ALA A 64 20.32 14.97 -19.91
CA ALA A 64 18.89 15.23 -19.83
C ALA A 64 18.12 13.97 -19.41
N PHE A 65 18.41 12.83 -20.03
CA PHE A 65 17.78 11.55 -19.71
C PHE A 65 18.03 11.12 -18.26
N CYS A 66 19.27 11.22 -17.77
CA CYS A 66 19.63 10.85 -16.39
C CYS A 66 19.21 11.89 -15.34
N THR A 67 18.75 13.07 -15.74
CA THR A 67 18.19 14.07 -14.81
C THR A 67 16.72 13.74 -14.54
N PRO A 68 16.28 13.68 -13.27
CA PRO A 68 14.87 13.46 -12.94
C PRO A 68 13.96 14.45 -13.67
N SER A 69 12.85 13.96 -14.23
CA SER A 69 11.88 14.80 -14.93
C SER A 69 11.28 15.85 -14.00
N GLY A 70 11.22 17.10 -14.45
CA GLY A 70 10.44 18.15 -13.79
C GLY A 70 8.93 17.99 -13.97
N SER A 71 8.50 17.17 -14.94
CA SER A 71 7.10 16.89 -15.21
C SER A 71 6.63 15.65 -14.44
N LEU A 72 5.93 15.87 -13.34
CA LEU A 72 5.28 14.79 -12.57
C LEU A 72 3.96 14.33 -13.20
N SER A 73 3.49 14.96 -14.29
CA SER A 73 2.18 14.65 -14.89
C SER A 73 2.10 13.26 -15.52
N LYS A 74 3.25 12.65 -15.83
CA LYS A 74 3.36 11.26 -16.31
C LYS A 74 3.80 10.28 -15.23
N ALA A 75 3.99 10.73 -13.98
CA ALA A 75 4.42 9.84 -12.91
C ALA A 75 3.26 8.91 -12.52
N MET A 76 3.46 7.60 -12.61
CA MET A 76 2.47 6.60 -12.21
C MET A 76 2.06 6.70 -10.73
N PHE A 77 2.97 7.20 -9.88
CA PHE A 77 2.73 7.42 -8.46
C PHE A 77 2.99 8.89 -8.10
N PRO A 78 2.09 9.54 -7.34
CA PRO A 78 2.29 10.91 -6.88
C PRO A 78 3.48 10.98 -5.92
N ALA A 79 4.04 12.18 -5.73
CA ALA A 79 5.07 12.38 -4.72
C ALA A 79 4.57 11.94 -3.33
N PHE A 80 5.45 11.29 -2.56
CA PHE A 80 5.11 10.88 -1.21
C PHE A 80 4.84 12.11 -0.34
N SER A 81 3.66 12.16 0.25
CA SER A 81 3.26 13.22 1.17
C SER A 81 2.60 12.59 2.38
N ALA A 82 3.26 12.69 3.54
CA ALA A 82 2.72 12.20 4.81
C ALA A 82 1.30 12.72 5.06
N SER A 83 1.05 14.01 4.79
CA SER A 83 -0.24 14.69 4.93
C SER A 83 -1.35 14.21 3.98
N LYS A 84 -1.05 13.33 3.03
CA LYS A 84 -2.02 12.76 2.08
C LYS A 84 -2.09 11.24 2.15
N LEU A 85 -1.32 10.63 3.04
CA LEU A 85 -1.10 9.19 3.14
C LEU A 85 -2.41 8.40 3.20
N LEU A 86 -3.32 8.82 4.06
CA LEU A 86 -4.58 8.12 4.30
C LEU A 86 -5.71 8.51 3.32
N LEU A 87 -5.51 9.55 2.51
CA LEU A 87 -6.56 10.18 1.70
C LEU A 87 -6.20 10.09 0.20
N GLU A 88 -5.71 11.20 -0.39
CA GLU A 88 -5.44 11.32 -1.82
C GLU A 88 -4.38 10.33 -2.33
N ASN A 89 -3.39 9.96 -1.50
CA ASN A 89 -2.34 9.05 -1.92
C ASN A 89 -2.74 7.57 -1.76
N ALA A 90 -3.66 7.25 -0.86
CA ALA A 90 -4.05 5.87 -0.57
C ALA A 90 -4.54 5.13 -1.81
N CYS A 91 -5.18 5.85 -2.74
CA CYS A 91 -5.71 5.26 -3.97
C CYS A 91 -4.65 4.69 -4.92
N TYR A 92 -3.41 5.16 -4.86
CA TYR A 92 -2.30 4.66 -5.68
C TYR A 92 -1.63 3.42 -5.08
N PHE A 93 -1.96 3.09 -3.83
CA PHE A 93 -1.37 1.99 -3.06
C PHE A 93 -2.47 1.03 -2.59
N PRO A 94 -3.15 0.32 -3.51
CA PRO A 94 -4.14 -0.67 -3.14
C PRO A 94 -3.53 -1.80 -2.31
N GLY A 95 -4.32 -2.40 -1.43
CA GLY A 95 -3.85 -3.36 -0.44
C GLY A 95 -3.23 -2.69 0.79
N MET A 96 -2.20 -3.32 1.37
CA MET A 96 -1.55 -2.84 2.58
C MET A 96 -0.26 -2.08 2.28
N THR A 97 -0.20 -0.86 2.79
CA THR A 97 0.94 0.04 2.75
C THR A 97 1.64 0.07 4.11
N LEU A 98 2.95 -0.17 4.12
CA LEU A 98 3.80 0.09 5.28
C LEU A 98 4.40 1.48 5.18
N THR A 99 4.12 2.34 6.15
CA THR A 99 4.82 3.62 6.29
C THR A 99 5.92 3.49 7.34
N VAL A 100 7.16 3.69 6.92
CA VAL A 100 8.36 3.48 7.74
C VAL A 100 8.88 4.85 8.17
N SER A 101 8.88 5.06 9.48
CA SER A 101 9.21 6.34 10.10
C SER A 101 9.86 6.11 11.46
N SER A 102 10.64 7.08 11.92
CA SER A 102 11.05 7.14 13.33
C SER A 102 9.86 7.42 14.25
N ASN A 103 8.85 8.17 13.77
CA ASN A 103 7.66 8.59 14.51
C ASN A 103 6.36 8.30 13.71
N PRO A 104 6.04 7.02 13.46
CA PRO A 104 4.90 6.65 12.61
C PRO A 104 3.55 7.12 13.17
N MET A 105 3.44 7.27 14.50
CA MET A 105 2.23 7.76 15.14
C MET A 105 1.92 9.21 14.77
N GLU A 106 2.93 10.08 14.82
CA GLU A 106 2.77 11.49 14.46
C GLU A 106 2.37 11.65 12.99
N GLN A 107 2.98 10.85 12.13
CA GLN A 107 2.69 10.82 10.70
C GLN A 107 1.23 10.45 10.39
N ILE A 108 0.71 9.41 11.08
CA ILE A 108 -0.69 9.00 10.98
C ILE A 108 -1.59 10.08 11.58
N ASP A 109 -1.20 10.66 12.72
CA ASP A 109 -2.00 11.66 13.43
C ASP A 109 -2.32 12.86 12.55
N GLN A 110 -1.33 13.36 11.80
CA GLN A 110 -1.44 14.48 10.86
C GLN A 110 -2.50 14.31 9.78
N THR A 111 -2.87 13.08 9.44
CA THR A 111 -3.85 12.77 8.37
C THR A 111 -5.13 12.12 8.84
N SER A 112 -5.10 11.54 10.03
CA SER A 112 -6.22 10.84 10.63
C SER A 112 -7.41 11.75 10.96
N ASN A 113 -7.20 13.05 11.17
CA ASN A 113 -8.21 13.95 11.70
C ASN A 113 -9.45 14.06 10.80
N ASP A 114 -9.27 14.07 9.47
CA ASP A 114 -10.39 14.13 8.53
C ASP A 114 -11.22 12.83 8.55
N LEU A 115 -10.58 11.67 8.75
CA LEU A 115 -11.27 10.39 8.90
C LEU A 115 -12.01 10.30 10.24
N VAL A 116 -11.32 10.65 11.33
CA VAL A 116 -11.84 10.51 12.70
C VAL A 116 -12.98 11.47 12.97
N LYS A 117 -12.96 12.68 12.39
CA LYS A 117 -14.02 13.68 12.55
C LYS A 117 -15.34 13.26 11.93
N GLU A 118 -15.31 12.51 10.83
CA GLU A 118 -16.51 12.03 10.12
C GLU A 118 -17.04 10.70 10.70
N MET A 119 -16.23 9.99 11.49
CA MET A 119 -16.66 8.76 12.15
C MET A 119 -17.52 9.04 13.39
N PRO A 120 -18.61 8.27 13.59
CA PRO A 120 -19.35 8.27 14.85
C PRO A 120 -18.45 7.81 16.01
N SER A 121 -18.68 8.34 17.22
CA SER A 121 -17.95 7.89 18.40
C SER A 121 -18.21 6.41 18.69
N LEU A 122 -17.25 5.73 19.33
CA LEU A 122 -17.37 4.30 19.59
C LEU A 122 -18.55 4.00 20.52
N LYS A 123 -18.85 4.92 21.45
CA LYS A 123 -20.05 4.83 22.29
C LYS A 123 -21.34 4.87 21.49
N ALA A 124 -21.42 5.71 20.45
CA ALA A 124 -22.60 5.78 19.59
C ALA A 124 -22.76 4.51 18.75
N LEU A 125 -21.65 4.00 18.21
CA LEU A 125 -21.61 2.72 17.48
C LEU A 125 -22.02 1.55 18.37
N GLY A 126 -21.49 1.47 19.59
CA GLY A 126 -21.83 0.44 20.58
C GLY A 126 -23.31 0.45 20.93
N LYS A 127 -23.87 1.64 21.19
CA LYS A 127 -25.32 1.79 21.47
C LYS A 127 -26.19 1.38 20.28
N ASP A 128 -25.81 1.74 19.05
CA ASP A 128 -26.56 1.31 17.87
C ASP A 128 -26.50 -0.21 17.69
N LEU A 129 -25.34 -0.83 17.93
CA LEU A 129 -25.18 -2.28 17.90
C LEU A 129 -26.04 -2.99 18.95
N GLU A 130 -26.06 -2.50 20.19
CA GLU A 130 -26.92 -3.04 21.25
C GLU A 130 -28.42 -2.95 20.88
N GLN A 131 -28.83 -1.84 20.27
CA GLN A 131 -30.20 -1.65 19.79
C GLN A 131 -30.55 -2.62 18.66
N GLN A 132 -29.63 -2.82 17.72
CA GLN A 132 -29.78 -3.80 16.65
C GLN A 132 -29.88 -5.22 17.22
N GLU A 133 -28.99 -5.62 18.12
CA GLU A 133 -29.01 -6.94 18.76
C GLU A 133 -30.31 -7.18 19.55
N ALA A 134 -30.78 -6.18 20.31
CA ALA A 134 -32.03 -6.27 21.04
C ALA A 134 -33.25 -6.40 20.11
N ALA A 135 -33.26 -5.68 18.98
CA ALA A 135 -34.31 -5.79 17.98
C ALA A 135 -34.36 -7.20 17.38
N VAL A 136 -33.20 -7.78 17.09
CA VAL A 136 -33.06 -9.14 16.55
C VAL A 136 -33.50 -10.19 17.55
N GLN A 137 -33.06 -10.08 18.81
CA GLN A 137 -33.51 -10.99 19.87
C GLN A 137 -35.03 -10.94 20.04
N LYS A 138 -35.63 -9.75 19.96
CA LYS A 138 -37.09 -9.60 20.04
C LYS A 138 -37.80 -10.25 18.85
N GLN A 139 -37.27 -10.11 17.64
CA GLN A 139 -37.80 -10.76 16.44
C GLN A 139 -37.66 -12.29 16.54
N LEU A 140 -36.50 -12.78 16.94
CA LEU A 140 -36.24 -14.20 17.20
C LEU A 140 -37.21 -14.80 18.22
N ALA A 141 -37.43 -14.11 19.33
CA ALA A 141 -38.39 -14.53 20.33
C ALA A 141 -39.83 -14.57 19.78
N SER A 142 -40.19 -13.64 18.88
CA SER A 142 -41.50 -13.64 18.20
C SER A 142 -41.64 -14.82 17.25
N VAL A 143 -40.62 -15.08 16.43
CA VAL A 143 -40.59 -16.22 15.49
C VAL A 143 -40.69 -17.53 16.24
N ARG A 144 -39.96 -17.66 17.36
CA ARG A 144 -40.01 -18.85 18.22
C ARG A 144 -41.41 -19.07 18.82
N LYS A 145 -42.03 -18.02 19.36
CA LYS A 145 -43.42 -18.09 19.88
C LYS A 145 -44.44 -18.43 18.80
N GLU A 146 -44.23 -18.03 17.56
CA GLU A 146 -45.11 -18.42 16.45
C GLU A 146 -44.88 -19.87 16.02
N ALA A 147 -43.64 -20.33 16.00
CA ALA A 147 -43.29 -21.71 15.67
C ALA A 147 -43.81 -22.71 16.72
N GLU A 148 -43.71 -22.38 18.01
CA GLU A 148 -44.23 -23.19 19.13
C GLU A 148 -45.77 -23.37 19.10
N LYS A 149 -46.51 -22.50 18.38
CA LYS A 149 -47.96 -22.64 18.19
C LYS A 149 -48.33 -23.68 17.12
N VAL A 150 -47.37 -24.13 16.33
CA VAL A 150 -47.59 -25.13 15.28
C VAL A 150 -47.54 -26.52 15.89
N LYS A 151 -48.62 -27.30 15.77
CA LYS A 151 -48.65 -28.69 16.23
C LYS A 151 -47.75 -29.54 15.33
N GLY A 152 -46.63 -30.02 15.86
CA GLY A 152 -45.82 -31.03 15.16
C GLY A 152 -44.41 -31.25 15.68
N GLY A 153 -44.21 -31.57 16.96
CA GLY A 153 -42.88 -31.97 17.48
C GLY A 153 -41.81 -30.86 17.45
N GLU A 154 -40.68 -31.06 18.15
CA GLU A 154 -39.58 -30.09 18.20
C GLU A 154 -38.92 -29.88 16.82
N ASP A 155 -38.75 -30.94 16.03
CA ASP A 155 -38.08 -30.88 14.72
C ASP A 155 -38.76 -29.92 13.73
N ARG A 156 -40.10 -29.86 13.74
CA ARG A 156 -40.86 -28.98 12.83
C ARG A 156 -40.83 -27.52 13.28
N VAL A 157 -40.69 -27.28 14.59
CA VAL A 157 -40.52 -25.94 15.16
C VAL A 157 -39.16 -25.38 14.74
N GLU A 158 -38.09 -26.18 14.82
CA GLU A 158 -36.76 -25.78 14.36
C GLU A 158 -36.71 -25.51 12.84
N GLU A 159 -37.37 -26.35 12.04
CA GLU A 159 -37.43 -26.17 10.59
C GLU A 159 -38.14 -24.85 10.19
N ILE A 160 -39.22 -24.48 10.90
CA ILE A 160 -39.93 -23.20 10.71
C ILE A 160 -39.07 -22.01 11.11
N ILE A 161 -38.32 -22.12 12.22
CA ILE A 161 -37.38 -21.07 12.65
C ILE A 161 -36.30 -20.89 11.59
N ALA A 162 -35.70 -21.98 11.10
CA ALA A 162 -34.65 -21.93 10.08
C ALA A 162 -35.15 -21.35 8.74
N ALA A 163 -36.37 -21.71 8.32
CA ALA A 163 -36.98 -21.17 7.10
C ALA A 163 -37.28 -19.66 7.23
N LYS A 164 -37.89 -19.22 8.34
CA LYS A 164 -38.16 -17.80 8.58
C LYS A 164 -36.87 -16.96 8.70
N MET A 165 -35.82 -17.53 9.29
CA MET A 165 -34.50 -16.88 9.36
C MET A 165 -33.89 -16.68 7.97
N ARG A 166 -34.10 -17.61 7.03
CA ARG A 166 -33.69 -17.43 5.62
C ARG A 166 -34.53 -16.38 4.91
N ASP A 167 -35.86 -16.44 5.06
CA ASP A 167 -36.80 -15.53 4.37
C ASP A 167 -36.66 -14.07 4.83
N MET A 168 -36.28 -13.84 6.09
CA MET A 168 -36.13 -12.49 6.62
C MET A 168 -34.91 -11.73 6.05
N ASN A 169 -34.04 -12.39 5.28
CA ASN A 169 -32.76 -11.81 4.82
C ASN A 169 -31.91 -11.21 5.98
N CYS A 170 -32.23 -11.61 7.23
CA CYS A 170 -31.73 -11.04 8.48
C CYS A 170 -30.28 -11.42 8.79
N VAL A 171 -29.56 -12.00 7.84
CA VAL A 171 -28.17 -12.41 8.03
C VAL A 171 -27.22 -11.40 7.38
N ALA A 172 -27.67 -10.63 6.38
CA ALA A 172 -26.79 -9.74 5.61
C ALA A 172 -26.78 -8.28 6.09
N SER A 173 -27.92 -7.72 6.54
CA SER A 173 -28.03 -6.31 6.94
C SER A 173 -28.16 -6.08 8.44
N VAL A 174 -28.37 -7.17 9.19
CA VAL A 174 -28.51 -7.14 10.63
C VAL A 174 -27.10 -7.27 11.21
N GLY A 175 -26.61 -6.17 11.76
CA GLY A 175 -25.30 -6.12 12.38
C GLY A 175 -24.19 -5.52 11.53
N ALA A 176 -24.51 -4.93 10.38
CA ALA A 176 -23.56 -4.03 9.76
C ALA A 176 -23.31 -2.84 10.69
N ILE A 177 -22.06 -2.61 11.05
CA ILE A 177 -21.68 -1.42 11.82
C ILE A 177 -21.89 -0.22 10.93
N LYS A 178 -22.57 0.81 11.44
CA LYS A 178 -22.83 2.06 10.73
C LYS A 178 -21.62 3.00 10.72
N ILE A 179 -20.46 2.50 10.29
CA ILE A 179 -19.31 3.36 9.97
C ILE A 179 -19.50 3.85 8.53
N PRO A 180 -19.38 5.17 8.26
CA PRO A 180 -19.40 5.66 6.89
C PRO A 180 -18.29 4.99 6.08
N GLU A 181 -18.63 4.35 4.96
CA GLU A 181 -17.67 3.55 4.18
C GLU A 181 -16.48 4.41 3.69
N HIS A 182 -16.70 5.71 3.45
CA HIS A 182 -15.63 6.64 3.06
C HIS A 182 -14.63 6.97 4.17
N CYS A 183 -14.88 6.57 5.42
CA CYS A 183 -13.91 6.63 6.50
C CYS A 183 -13.00 5.39 6.54
N ILE A 184 -13.35 4.32 5.81
CA ILE A 184 -12.56 3.09 5.72
C ILE A 184 -11.55 3.24 4.57
N VAL A 185 -10.27 3.35 4.90
CA VAL A 185 -9.21 3.55 3.89
C VAL A 185 -9.20 2.39 2.91
N ASN A 186 -9.05 2.68 1.61
CA ASN A 186 -9.12 1.69 0.52
C ASN A 186 -10.48 0.98 0.34
N SER A 187 -11.57 1.47 0.92
CA SER A 187 -12.92 1.07 0.51
C SER A 187 -13.31 1.70 -0.83
N ARG A 188 -14.38 1.20 -1.47
CA ARG A 188 -14.88 1.78 -2.73
C ARG A 188 -15.32 3.22 -2.53
N ALA A 189 -16.07 3.49 -1.46
CA ALA A 189 -16.52 4.84 -1.14
C ALA A 189 -15.36 5.79 -0.81
N HIS A 190 -14.34 5.32 -0.09
CA HIS A 190 -13.14 6.11 0.22
C HIS A 190 -12.38 6.49 -1.03
N MET A 191 -12.07 5.51 -1.88
CA MET A 191 -11.38 5.76 -3.15
C MET A 191 -12.19 6.70 -4.04
N SER A 192 -13.52 6.53 -4.11
CA SER A 192 -14.39 7.41 -4.90
C SER A 192 -14.42 8.86 -4.38
N LYS A 193 -14.25 9.08 -3.07
CA LYS A 193 -14.25 10.41 -2.45
C LYS A 193 -12.91 11.13 -2.60
N TYR A 194 -11.80 10.43 -2.35
CA TYR A 194 -10.48 11.05 -2.22
C TYR A 194 -9.56 10.88 -3.43
N CYS A 195 -9.84 9.93 -4.34
CA CYS A 195 -9.05 9.77 -5.56
C CYS A 195 -9.46 10.81 -6.62
N LYS A 196 -8.48 11.58 -7.11
CA LYS A 196 -8.67 12.54 -8.20
C LYS A 196 -8.79 11.84 -9.56
N GLU A 197 -8.11 10.71 -9.73
CA GLU A 197 -8.04 9.95 -10.97
C GLU A 197 -9.06 8.80 -10.98
N LYS A 198 -10.29 9.12 -11.37
CA LYS A 198 -11.40 8.13 -11.32
C LYS A 198 -11.17 6.87 -12.17
N ASN A 199 -10.37 6.97 -13.22
CA ASN A 199 -10.07 5.84 -14.11
C ASN A 199 -9.25 4.76 -13.36
N LEU A 200 -8.39 5.15 -12.42
CA LEU A 200 -7.56 4.24 -11.63
C LEU A 200 -8.39 3.23 -10.82
N ILE A 201 -9.59 3.64 -10.37
CA ILE A 201 -10.48 2.80 -9.55
C ILE A 201 -11.06 1.63 -10.37
N GLY A 202 -11.27 1.85 -11.68
CA GLY A 202 -11.85 0.84 -12.58
C GLY A 202 -10.91 -0.32 -12.88
N ASP A 203 -9.60 -0.09 -12.77
CA ASP A 203 -8.56 -1.06 -13.14
C ASP A 203 -8.17 -2.01 -11.98
N TYR A 204 -8.61 -1.73 -10.75
CA TYR A 204 -8.31 -2.57 -9.60
C TYR A 204 -9.25 -3.77 -9.47
N ASP A 205 -8.67 -4.93 -9.13
CA ASP A 205 -9.44 -6.11 -8.71
C ASP A 205 -10.33 -5.77 -7.50
N GLY A 206 -11.57 -6.26 -7.53
CA GLY A 206 -12.52 -6.18 -6.43
C GLY A 206 -11.95 -6.63 -5.07
N ALA A 207 -10.99 -7.56 -5.08
CA ALA A 207 -10.32 -8.07 -3.89
C ALA A 207 -9.42 -7.04 -3.17
N PHE A 208 -8.99 -5.98 -3.85
CA PHE A 208 -8.16 -4.93 -3.23
C PHE A 208 -8.98 -3.95 -2.38
N PHE A 209 -10.29 -3.87 -2.61
CA PHE A 209 -11.14 -2.99 -1.84
C PHE A 209 -11.40 -3.56 -0.46
N ARG A 210 -11.27 -2.70 0.54
CA ARG A 210 -11.59 -3.09 1.90
C ARG A 210 -13.08 -3.15 2.16
N ASN A 211 -13.47 -4.22 2.84
CA ASN A 211 -14.81 -4.35 3.39
C ASN A 211 -14.95 -3.56 4.70
N LEU A 212 -16.20 -3.25 5.04
CA LEU A 212 -16.56 -2.64 6.31
C LEU A 212 -16.23 -3.60 7.47
N PRO A 213 -15.82 -3.06 8.65
CA PRO A 213 -15.58 -3.87 9.83
C PRO A 213 -16.82 -4.66 10.27
N SER A 214 -16.59 -5.89 10.75
CA SER A 214 -17.66 -6.72 11.32
C SER A 214 -17.97 -6.35 12.78
N GLN A 215 -19.13 -6.73 13.31
CA GLN A 215 -19.44 -6.54 14.74
C GLN A 215 -18.39 -7.15 15.67
N GLN A 216 -17.90 -8.34 15.32
CA GLN A 216 -16.90 -9.05 16.12
C GLN A 216 -15.59 -8.27 16.15
N GLU A 217 -15.20 -7.70 15.01
CA GLU A 217 -14.05 -6.83 14.89
C GLU A 217 -14.19 -5.58 15.77
N PHE A 218 -15.35 -4.90 15.73
CA PHE A 218 -15.61 -3.77 16.61
C PHE A 218 -15.56 -4.12 18.09
N LYS A 219 -16.20 -5.23 18.50
CA LYS A 219 -16.16 -5.66 19.90
C LYS A 219 -14.73 -5.94 20.35
N LYS A 220 -13.90 -6.55 19.49
CA LYS A 220 -12.48 -6.82 19.76
C LYS A 220 -11.69 -5.51 19.86
N VAL A 221 -11.84 -4.61 18.88
CA VAL A 221 -11.13 -3.31 18.85
C VAL A 221 -11.53 -2.42 20.03
N HIS A 222 -12.82 -2.35 20.35
CA HIS A 222 -13.33 -1.53 21.45
C HIS A 222 -12.87 -2.03 22.84
N SER A 223 -12.48 -3.31 22.94
CA SER A 223 -11.92 -3.90 24.16
C SER A 223 -10.43 -3.63 24.37
N LEU A 224 -9.73 -3.06 23.37
CA LEU A 224 -8.30 -2.82 23.46
C LEU A 224 -7.98 -1.65 24.39
N SER A 225 -6.95 -1.81 25.22
CA SER A 225 -6.46 -0.79 26.14
C SER A 225 -5.67 0.31 25.41
N VAL A 226 -6.31 1.05 24.50
CA VAL A 226 -5.69 2.16 23.75
C VAL A 226 -6.68 3.32 23.63
N ASP A 227 -6.19 4.53 23.36
CA ASP A 227 -7.03 5.70 23.16
C ASP A 227 -8.09 5.50 22.06
N GLU A 228 -9.25 6.13 22.22
CA GLU A 228 -10.42 6.00 21.33
C GLU A 228 -10.04 6.32 19.88
N LYS A 229 -9.14 7.30 19.66
CA LYS A 229 -8.65 7.64 18.33
C LYS A 229 -7.98 6.46 17.62
N TRP A 230 -7.15 5.70 18.33
CA TRP A 230 -6.46 4.54 17.77
C TRP A 230 -7.39 3.36 17.54
N GLN A 231 -8.40 3.18 18.40
CA GLN A 231 -9.48 2.22 18.16
C GLN A 231 -10.27 2.57 16.88
N MET A 232 -10.61 3.85 16.68
CA MET A 232 -11.30 4.31 15.47
C MET A 232 -10.42 4.18 14.21
N LEU A 233 -9.13 4.46 14.32
CA LEU A 233 -8.18 4.27 13.22
C LEU A 233 -8.06 2.80 12.84
N LEU A 234 -8.01 1.89 13.81
CA LEU A 234 -8.00 0.45 13.54
C LEU A 234 -9.22 0.01 12.73
N LEU A 235 -10.42 0.48 13.09
CA LEU A 235 -11.64 0.21 12.34
C LEU A 235 -11.60 0.81 10.94
N SER A 236 -10.92 1.94 10.76
CA SER A 236 -10.67 2.56 9.45
C SER A 236 -9.62 1.83 8.61
N GLY A 237 -8.94 0.84 9.21
CA GLY A 237 -7.87 0.11 8.56
C GLY A 237 -6.48 0.70 8.69
N VAL A 238 -6.29 1.60 9.65
CA VAL A 238 -5.05 2.33 9.89
C VAL A 238 -4.51 1.96 11.27
N ALA A 239 -3.23 1.64 11.36
CA ALA A 239 -2.62 1.30 12.65
C ALA A 239 -1.16 1.75 12.71
N ALA A 240 -0.60 1.73 13.92
CA ALA A 240 0.83 1.81 14.15
C ALA A 240 1.29 0.58 14.94
N HIS A 241 2.33 -0.11 14.47
CA HIS A 241 2.93 -1.23 15.17
C HIS A 241 4.25 -0.78 15.82
N VAL A 242 4.15 -0.24 17.03
CA VAL A 242 5.30 0.23 17.82
C VAL A 242 5.25 -0.44 19.21
N PRO A 243 5.83 -1.65 19.36
CA PRO A 243 5.65 -2.47 20.57
C PRO A 243 6.24 -1.86 21.84
N LEU A 244 7.19 -0.93 21.69
CA LEU A 244 7.85 -0.25 22.81
C LEU A 244 7.15 1.05 23.21
N GLU A 245 6.08 1.45 22.52
CA GLU A 245 5.41 2.73 22.74
C GLU A 245 4.35 2.65 23.84
N PRO A 246 4.52 3.36 24.97
CA PRO A 246 3.57 3.30 26.09
C PRO A 246 2.17 3.81 25.75
N ALA A 247 2.04 4.75 24.80
CA ALA A 247 0.73 5.24 24.38
C ALA A 247 -0.12 4.18 23.67
N LEU A 248 0.54 3.21 23.01
CA LEU A 248 -0.10 2.08 22.34
C LEU A 248 -0.16 0.82 23.22
N ASN A 249 0.74 0.72 24.20
CA ASN A 249 0.86 -0.41 25.12
C ASN A 249 0.92 0.07 26.58
N PRO A 250 -0.16 0.68 27.10
CA PRO A 250 -0.17 1.23 28.44
C PRO A 250 0.06 0.12 29.46
N GLN A 251 0.91 0.40 30.45
CA GLN A 251 1.27 -0.56 31.50
C GLN A 251 1.91 -1.86 30.96
N GLY A 252 2.41 -1.86 29.72
CA GLY A 252 2.99 -3.03 29.08
C GLY A 252 1.95 -4.01 28.50
N ASP A 253 0.68 -3.63 28.43
CA ASP A 253 -0.35 -4.41 27.74
C ASP A 253 -0.12 -4.38 26.23
N THR A 254 0.40 -5.48 25.68
CA THR A 254 0.72 -5.62 24.25
C THR A 254 -0.47 -6.07 23.39
N SER A 255 -1.69 -6.14 23.96
CA SER A 255 -2.88 -6.60 23.26
C SER A 255 -3.15 -5.83 21.97
N TYR A 256 -2.92 -4.52 21.97
CA TYR A 256 -3.06 -3.68 20.78
C TYR A 256 -2.04 -4.09 19.70
N THR A 257 -0.73 -4.08 19.97
CA THR A 257 0.26 -4.40 18.94
C THR A 257 0.19 -5.84 18.45
N ASN A 258 -0.18 -6.79 19.32
CA ASN A 258 -0.43 -8.17 18.93
C ASN A 258 -1.64 -8.28 17.98
N TYR A 259 -2.70 -7.52 18.27
CA TYR A 259 -3.83 -7.44 17.36
C TYR A 259 -3.47 -6.79 16.02
N VAL A 260 -2.68 -5.70 16.04
CA VAL A 260 -2.16 -5.07 14.81
C VAL A 260 -1.38 -6.08 13.99
N ALA A 261 -0.43 -6.81 14.59
CA ALA A 261 0.34 -7.84 13.90
C ALA A 261 -0.56 -8.92 13.27
N GLU A 262 -1.58 -9.40 13.99
CA GLU A 262 -2.56 -10.35 13.47
C GLU A 262 -3.32 -9.78 12.25
N GLN A 263 -3.72 -8.50 12.30
CA GLN A 263 -4.41 -7.85 11.18
C GLN A 263 -3.48 -7.63 9.97
N MET A 264 -2.21 -7.30 10.23
CA MET A 264 -1.18 -7.18 9.18
C MET A 264 -0.99 -8.50 8.43
N GLU A 265 -0.86 -9.62 9.16
CA GLU A 265 -0.68 -10.95 8.56
C GLU A 265 -1.88 -11.38 7.71
N LYS A 266 -3.09 -10.97 8.10
CA LYS A 266 -4.33 -11.22 7.34
C LYS A 266 -4.52 -10.29 6.15
N GLY A 267 -3.68 -9.28 5.97
CA GLY A 267 -3.90 -8.22 4.98
C GLY A 267 -5.13 -7.36 5.27
N ALA A 268 -5.58 -7.32 6.53
CA ALA A 268 -6.75 -6.59 6.99
C ALA A 268 -6.42 -5.15 7.41
N LEU A 269 -5.24 -4.62 7.08
CA LEU A 269 -4.84 -3.22 7.25
C LEU A 269 -4.60 -2.56 5.89
N ALA A 270 -5.02 -1.30 5.74
CA ALA A 270 -4.71 -0.50 4.56
C ALA A 270 -3.37 0.22 4.74
N VAL A 271 -3.15 0.79 5.92
CA VAL A 271 -1.91 1.50 6.25
C VAL A 271 -1.43 1.08 7.63
N CYS A 272 -0.16 0.68 7.73
CA CYS A 272 0.47 0.41 9.02
C CYS A 272 1.78 1.20 9.15
N GLY A 273 1.85 2.03 10.19
CA GLY A 273 3.06 2.74 10.57
C GLY A 273 3.99 1.86 11.39
N VAL A 274 5.26 1.79 11.00
CA VAL A 274 6.26 0.93 11.62
C VAL A 274 7.57 1.68 11.86
N THR A 275 8.29 1.28 12.90
CA THR A 275 9.66 1.73 13.17
C THR A 275 10.67 0.69 12.69
N LYS A 276 11.97 0.97 12.86
CA LYS A 276 13.06 0.04 12.55
C LYS A 276 12.92 -1.32 13.23
N ASP A 277 12.25 -1.40 14.38
CA ASP A 277 12.15 -2.63 15.18
C ASP A 277 11.29 -3.69 14.50
N PHE A 278 10.48 -3.28 13.52
CA PHE A 278 9.69 -4.17 12.67
C PHE A 278 10.54 -5.03 11.73
N THR A 279 11.81 -4.70 11.48
CA THR A 279 12.63 -5.47 10.54
C THR A 279 12.91 -6.90 11.00
N TYR A 280 12.79 -7.19 12.30
CA TYR A 280 13.03 -8.50 12.90
C TYR A 280 11.73 -9.29 13.12
N GLY A 281 11.59 -10.44 12.45
CA GLY A 281 10.63 -11.49 12.84
C GLY A 281 9.24 -11.48 12.21
N ALA A 282 8.71 -10.33 11.78
CA ALA A 282 7.36 -10.29 11.20
C ALA A 282 7.37 -10.64 9.70
N ASN A 283 6.68 -11.70 9.27
CA ASN A 283 6.66 -12.13 7.86
C ASN A 283 5.51 -11.48 7.06
N VAL A 284 5.32 -10.17 7.19
CA VAL A 284 4.13 -9.49 6.68
C VAL A 284 4.30 -9.10 5.20
N PRO A 285 3.48 -9.65 4.27
CA PRO A 285 3.45 -9.19 2.90
C PRO A 285 2.79 -7.82 2.77
N CYS A 286 3.39 -6.91 2.02
CA CYS A 286 2.80 -5.61 1.70
C CYS A 286 2.90 -5.32 0.20
N THR A 287 1.96 -4.52 -0.31
CA THR A 287 1.99 -4.07 -1.70
C THR A 287 2.87 -2.84 -1.86
N SER A 288 2.97 -2.03 -0.81
CA SER A 288 3.70 -0.77 -0.85
C SER A 288 4.47 -0.52 0.45
N VAL A 289 5.67 0.02 0.32
CA VAL A 289 6.47 0.57 1.42
C VAL A 289 6.77 2.03 1.10
N LEU A 290 6.49 2.91 2.05
CA LEU A 290 6.78 4.33 1.98
C LEU A 290 7.76 4.67 3.10
N VAL A 291 8.90 5.28 2.78
CA VAL A 291 9.95 5.58 3.77
C VAL A 291 10.11 7.09 3.88
N ASP A 292 10.01 7.61 5.10
CA ASP A 292 10.16 9.04 5.35
C ASP A 292 11.63 9.50 5.31
N LYS A 293 11.82 10.82 5.22
CA LYS A 293 13.14 11.44 5.11
C LYS A 293 14.02 11.21 6.34
N ASP A 294 13.43 11.26 7.53
CA ASP A 294 14.19 11.10 8.78
C ASP A 294 14.75 9.67 8.88
N PHE A 295 13.93 8.68 8.58
CA PHE A 295 14.32 7.28 8.54
C PHE A 295 15.38 7.02 7.47
N ILE A 296 15.22 7.59 6.27
CA ILE A 296 16.25 7.52 5.22
C ILE A 296 17.58 8.04 5.75
N THR A 297 17.59 9.19 6.43
CA THR A 297 18.80 9.85 6.89
C THR A 297 19.50 9.07 8.00
N ASN A 298 18.74 8.53 8.95
CA ASN A 298 19.26 7.94 10.18
C ASN A 298 19.57 6.44 10.07
N HIS A 299 19.16 5.77 8.99
CA HIS A 299 19.36 4.32 8.83
C HIS A 299 20.30 3.93 7.69
N SER A 300 20.80 2.69 7.76
CA SER A 300 21.72 2.10 6.80
C SER A 300 21.00 1.60 5.54
N ALA A 301 21.75 1.44 4.45
CA ALA A 301 21.24 0.82 3.22
C ALA A 301 20.67 -0.60 3.46
N ASN A 302 21.27 -1.37 4.37
CA ASN A 302 20.78 -2.71 4.71
C ASN A 302 19.40 -2.66 5.37
N THR A 303 19.19 -1.70 6.28
CA THR A 303 17.89 -1.48 6.92
C THR A 303 16.83 -1.11 5.88
N LEU A 304 17.15 -0.20 4.96
CA LEU A 304 16.24 0.17 3.86
C LEU A 304 15.92 -1.03 2.96
N ARG A 305 16.93 -1.83 2.57
CA ARG A 305 16.75 -3.06 1.78
C ARG A 305 15.85 -4.08 2.47
N GLN A 306 15.90 -4.21 3.79
CA GLN A 306 15.01 -5.10 4.54
C GLN A 306 13.54 -4.69 4.41
N PHE A 307 13.24 -3.39 4.34
CA PHE A 307 11.86 -2.92 4.10
C PHE A 307 11.45 -3.10 2.65
N ILE A 308 12.31 -2.73 1.68
CA ILE A 308 12.04 -2.93 0.25
C ILE A 308 11.77 -4.42 -0.05
N GLY A 309 12.53 -5.33 0.56
CA GLY A 309 12.37 -6.78 0.38
C GLY A 309 11.04 -7.35 0.90
N ARG A 310 10.22 -6.55 1.59
CA ARG A 310 8.86 -6.94 2.04
C ARG A 310 7.78 -6.64 1.01
N VAL A 311 8.12 -5.84 0.00
CA VAL A 311 7.24 -5.40 -1.08
C VAL A 311 7.19 -6.49 -2.16
N ALA A 312 6.04 -6.63 -2.84
CA ALA A 312 5.91 -7.44 -4.06
C ALA A 312 6.17 -8.95 -3.87
N ARG A 313 5.38 -9.62 -3.01
CA ARG A 313 5.39 -11.08 -2.95
C ARG A 313 4.58 -11.70 -4.08
N THR A 314 5.20 -12.68 -4.73
CA THR A 314 4.59 -13.50 -5.78
C THR A 314 3.24 -14.06 -5.31
N GLY A 315 2.17 -13.72 -6.02
CA GLY A 315 0.81 -14.21 -5.77
C GLY A 315 -0.10 -13.33 -4.89
N LEU A 316 0.41 -12.22 -4.31
CA LEU A 316 -0.40 -11.30 -3.48
C LEU A 316 -0.79 -10.01 -4.20
N ALA A 317 0.10 -9.49 -5.05
CA ALA A 317 -0.20 -8.32 -5.88
C ALA A 317 0.58 -8.41 -7.20
N PRO A 318 0.03 -7.85 -8.29
CA PRO A 318 0.68 -7.87 -9.61
C PRO A 318 1.94 -6.99 -9.67
N TYR A 319 2.09 -6.05 -8.72
CA TYR A 319 3.24 -5.17 -8.60
C TYR A 319 3.51 -4.86 -7.14
N GLY A 320 4.65 -4.22 -6.88
CA GLY A 320 4.97 -3.71 -5.57
C GLY A 320 5.76 -2.40 -5.65
N VAL A 321 5.47 -1.49 -4.72
CA VAL A 321 5.99 -0.13 -4.74
C VAL A 321 6.87 0.15 -3.53
N ALA A 322 8.07 0.63 -3.75
CA ALA A 322 8.90 1.22 -2.70
C ALA A 322 9.10 2.69 -3.04
N GLN A 323 8.56 3.58 -2.20
CA GLN A 323 8.67 5.02 -2.38
C GLN A 323 9.45 5.65 -1.23
N PHE A 324 10.34 6.57 -1.58
CA PHE A 324 11.16 7.32 -0.64
C PHE A 324 10.75 8.79 -0.69
N GLN A 325 10.68 9.45 0.47
CA GLN A 325 10.34 10.87 0.53
C GLN A 325 11.38 11.78 -0.12
N ASP A 326 12.63 11.36 -0.13
CA ASP A 326 13.78 12.19 -0.48
C ASP A 326 14.89 11.35 -1.13
N ASP A 327 15.51 11.87 -2.19
CA ASP A 327 16.53 11.18 -3.00
C ASP A 327 17.87 10.92 -2.27
N SER A 328 18.04 11.39 -1.02
CA SER A 328 19.19 11.04 -0.17
C SER A 328 19.33 9.53 0.11
N PHE A 329 18.33 8.72 -0.24
CA PHE A 329 18.46 7.27 -0.27
C PHE A 329 19.36 6.77 -1.40
N LEU A 330 19.44 7.48 -2.54
CA LEU A 330 20.18 7.05 -3.73
C LEU A 330 21.66 6.83 -3.44
N PRO A 331 22.42 7.75 -2.79
CA PRO A 331 23.81 7.50 -2.47
C PRO A 331 24.03 6.33 -1.50
N LYS A 332 23.01 6.01 -0.68
CA LYS A 332 23.08 4.87 0.25
C LYS A 332 22.84 3.55 -0.49
N MET A 333 21.93 3.54 -1.45
CA MET A 333 21.49 2.33 -2.14
C MET A 333 22.35 1.99 -3.35
N CYS A 334 22.83 3.02 -4.05
CA CYS A 334 23.56 2.94 -5.32
C CYS A 334 25.07 3.22 -5.18
N GLY A 335 25.55 3.46 -3.95
CA GLY A 335 26.93 3.89 -3.71
C GLY A 335 27.06 5.41 -3.68
N LYS A 336 28.09 5.92 -3.00
CA LYS A 336 28.40 7.36 -3.07
C LYS A 336 28.90 7.65 -4.48
N ALA A 337 28.67 8.86 -4.97
CA ALA A 337 29.48 9.39 -6.06
C ALA A 337 30.91 9.56 -5.52
N ASP A 338 31.66 8.47 -5.50
CA ASP A 338 33.09 8.49 -5.28
C ASP A 338 33.73 8.76 -6.65
N GLU A 339 34.58 9.77 -6.73
CA GLU A 339 35.36 10.05 -7.94
C GLU A 339 36.16 8.81 -8.37
N GLN A 340 36.56 7.93 -7.45
CA GLN A 340 37.19 6.65 -7.77
C GLN A 340 36.23 5.64 -8.39
N GLU A 341 34.99 5.55 -7.92
CA GLU A 341 33.99 4.62 -8.46
C GLU A 341 33.48 5.11 -9.83
N ALA A 342 33.30 6.42 -9.98
CA ALA A 342 33.03 7.05 -11.27
C ALA A 342 34.19 6.86 -12.26
N ALA A 343 35.44 7.04 -11.82
CA ALA A 343 36.62 6.77 -12.65
C ALA A 343 36.76 5.28 -12.99
N CYS A 344 36.39 4.37 -12.08
CA CYS A 344 36.39 2.94 -12.33
C CYS A 344 35.31 2.54 -13.35
N MET A 345 34.09 3.09 -13.22
CA MET A 345 33.01 2.90 -14.19
C MET A 345 33.36 3.49 -15.56
N GLN A 346 34.01 4.67 -15.59
CA GLN A 346 34.51 5.28 -16.81
C GLN A 346 35.59 4.41 -17.47
N ALA A 347 36.59 3.95 -16.71
CA ALA A 347 37.63 3.06 -17.22
C ALA A 347 37.07 1.72 -17.71
N THR A 348 36.03 1.20 -17.05
CA THR A 348 35.33 -0.02 -17.46
C THR A 348 34.53 0.21 -18.75
N ALA A 349 33.84 1.34 -18.87
CA ALA A 349 33.12 1.71 -20.09
C ALA A 349 34.09 1.93 -21.26
N GLU A 350 35.21 2.61 -21.03
CA GLU A 350 36.28 2.78 -22.02
C GLU A 350 36.87 1.42 -22.45
N ALA A 351 37.07 0.49 -21.53
CA ALA A 351 37.55 -0.86 -21.83
C ALA A 351 36.51 -1.70 -22.60
N LEU A 352 35.21 -1.54 -22.32
CA LEU A 352 34.13 -2.20 -23.05
C LEU A 352 33.93 -1.62 -24.46
N LEU A 353 34.17 -0.32 -24.63
CA LEU A 353 34.10 0.38 -25.91
C LEU A 353 35.38 0.22 -26.74
N ALA A 354 36.50 -0.11 -26.11
CA ALA A 354 37.72 -0.51 -26.79
C ALA A 354 37.51 -1.87 -27.46
N ARG A 355 37.40 -1.88 -28.79
CA ARG A 355 37.30 -3.13 -29.57
C ARG A 355 38.46 -4.08 -29.20
N PRO A 356 38.22 -5.40 -29.14
CA PRO A 356 39.27 -6.36 -28.87
C PRO A 356 40.39 -6.21 -29.92
N PRO A 357 41.67 -6.36 -29.51
CA PRO A 357 42.79 -6.29 -30.43
C PRO A 357 42.72 -7.52 -31.35
N GLY A 358 42.11 -7.34 -32.52
CA GLY A 358 41.83 -8.40 -33.49
C GLY A 358 40.89 -8.01 -34.62
N GLU A 359 40.09 -6.93 -34.46
CA GLU A 359 39.29 -6.36 -35.54
C GLU A 359 39.82 -4.97 -35.93
N GLN A 360 41.00 -4.96 -36.56
CA GLN A 360 41.43 -3.89 -37.44
C GLN A 360 41.48 -4.49 -38.85
N GLU A 361 40.68 -3.96 -39.77
CA GLU A 361 40.88 -4.14 -41.22
C GLU A 361 42.23 -3.59 -41.66
#